data_AF-A0A955GCY2-F1
#
_entry.id   AF-A0A955GCY2-F1
#
_cell.length_a   1.000
_cell.length_b   1.000
_cell.length_c   1.000
_cell.angle_alpha   90.00
_cell.angle_beta   90.00
_cell.angle_gamma   90.00
#
_symmetry.space_group_name_H-M   'P 1'
#
loop_
_entity.id
_entity.type
_entity.pdbx_description
1 polymer ?
#
loop_
_entity_poly.entity_id
_entity_poly.type
_entity_poly.pdbx_seq_one_letter_code
_entity_poly.pdbx_strand_id
1 'polypeptide(L)'
;MKKYVYFIVICLISSILVFQNTAFAISAEQKKLIDGGIMYYDYEQCDPSSSSVSLSGGSLDRYLQVLAYQESRGNPTIGAGGSSASGKYQYVSGTWKARASLYGPAGQYTSAGQAPEEVQDAVAYIEYTQVFNSLGGDFAKLAINHYLPAALTDPTRMDVVPNPEAGNKYTPREYGNMMLENMQKGVGSDIPLKYKQAPEFDIWLQKVGGTPTPLASSSSSASSKIIALDPGHGAVVNNYIDPVTKLGDRETANSPEREDMQDVANQVKTQLEGLGYKVVMLKNLATDAVSKRQRIDLAKANKVDLGISLHSDSGSGSFEGWAEVWPQFVGGYRQSSSDQNIKVTFTNQEVADTSNSISDVFATERDKAERSGSGVTKKVVGQAGSFSKNRGLPSFGDLSLMQLWANDIPWVYNEVGAPASGLTSDQKSKYASGIINSVRASIPPSGQDTTSECGSGSGSSMPQGNGDAIATALTYAWPDYRGRGFVTPKSEYAEAISRAKASRSYIGGIRYPGIDCGGFVTRVMLDSGYEPGYNNAGKGGATATQLQWARENWQLVGRGNTLSTTDLLPGDVAFRVTSSGANDGHTFMYVGTQAGFGDDIASASLDTRAPMAGRENPLSNDIEWYRKK
;
A
#
# COMPACT_ATOMS: atom_id res chain seq x y z
N MET A 1 39.28 36.45 -57.05
CA MET A 1 38.03 36.25 -56.27
C MET A 1 36.99 35.57 -57.16
N LYS A 2 36.64 34.30 -56.88
CA LYS A 2 35.51 33.49 -57.43
C LYS A 2 35.78 31.96 -57.47
N LYS A 3 36.87 31.46 -56.87
CA LYS A 3 37.13 30.00 -56.75
C LYS A 3 37.33 29.45 -55.33
N TYR A 4 37.12 30.25 -54.27
CA TYR A 4 37.34 29.81 -52.88
C TYR A 4 36.12 29.91 -51.94
N VAL A 5 34.92 30.23 -52.44
CA VAL A 5 33.70 30.32 -51.60
C VAL A 5 32.70 29.17 -51.84
N TYR A 6 32.89 28.35 -52.87
CA TYR A 6 31.98 27.23 -53.18
C TYR A 6 32.36 25.88 -52.52
N PHE A 7 33.54 25.77 -51.89
CA PHE A 7 34.01 24.50 -51.32
C PHE A 7 33.69 24.31 -49.83
N ILE A 8 33.20 25.35 -49.14
CA ILE A 8 32.89 25.26 -47.69
C ILE A 8 31.39 25.01 -47.43
N VAL A 9 30.51 25.24 -48.40
CA VAL A 9 29.06 25.00 -48.23
C VAL A 9 28.61 23.59 -48.65
N ILE A 10 29.43 22.84 -49.40
CA ILE A 10 29.08 21.46 -49.84
C ILE A 10 29.49 20.39 -48.80
N CYS A 11 30.43 20.69 -47.90
CA CYS A 11 30.82 19.74 -46.84
C CYS A 11 29.88 19.72 -45.62
N LEU A 12 28.91 20.63 -45.51
CA LEU A 12 27.99 20.69 -44.35
C LEU A 12 26.59 20.11 -44.62
N ILE A 13 26.30 19.64 -45.85
CA ILE A 13 25.03 18.98 -46.21
C ILE A 13 25.25 17.50 -46.59
N SER A 14 26.48 16.98 -46.47
CA SER A 14 26.80 15.58 -46.76
C SER A 14 26.77 14.66 -45.52
N SER A 15 26.38 15.19 -44.35
CA SER A 15 26.32 14.45 -43.08
C SER A 15 24.91 14.00 -42.68
N ILE A 16 23.92 14.21 -43.54
CA ILE A 16 22.52 13.85 -43.29
C ILE A 16 22.01 13.15 -44.56
N LEU A 17 21.61 11.88 -44.44
CA LEU A 17 21.05 10.96 -45.46
C LEU A 17 22.00 9.95 -46.12
N VAL A 18 22.64 9.07 -45.34
CA VAL A 18 22.82 7.65 -45.74
C VAL A 18 22.77 6.75 -44.48
N PHE A 19 21.56 6.40 -44.05
CA PHE A 19 21.32 5.11 -43.39
C PHE A 19 20.10 4.48 -44.07
N GLN A 20 20.39 3.67 -45.09
CA GLN A 20 19.41 2.77 -45.68
C GLN A 20 19.33 1.50 -44.83
N ASN A 21 18.09 1.02 -44.69
CA ASN A 21 17.67 -0.23 -44.08
C ASN A 21 18.63 -1.41 -44.33
N THR A 22 19.18 -1.96 -43.26
CA THR A 22 19.51 -3.38 -43.18
C THR A 22 18.75 -3.97 -42.00
N ALA A 23 17.62 -4.60 -42.31
CA ALA A 23 17.01 -5.55 -41.40
C ALA A 23 17.99 -6.71 -41.26
N PHE A 24 18.58 -6.88 -40.07
CA PHE A 24 19.37 -8.07 -39.77
C PHE A 24 18.40 -9.25 -39.68
N ALA A 25 18.37 -10.06 -40.74
CA ALA A 25 17.76 -11.37 -40.69
C ALA A 25 18.52 -12.26 -39.70
N ILE A 26 17.77 -12.83 -38.76
CA ILE A 26 18.26 -13.76 -37.74
C ILE A 26 18.86 -15.01 -38.42
N SER A 27 20.02 -15.48 -37.96
CA SER A 27 20.72 -16.61 -38.58
C SER A 27 19.97 -17.94 -38.41
N ALA A 28 20.29 -18.95 -39.23
CA ALA A 28 19.65 -20.27 -39.15
C ALA A 28 19.90 -20.97 -37.80
N GLU A 29 21.08 -20.78 -37.20
CA GLU A 29 21.38 -21.20 -35.82
C GLU A 29 20.49 -20.48 -34.79
N GLN A 30 20.31 -19.17 -34.93
CA GLN A 30 19.47 -18.37 -34.01
C GLN A 30 17.98 -18.72 -34.17
N LYS A 31 17.53 -19.06 -35.38
CA LYS A 31 16.17 -19.55 -35.63
C LYS A 31 15.94 -20.93 -35.02
N LYS A 32 16.95 -21.81 -35.04
CA LYS A 32 16.91 -23.12 -34.38
C LYS A 32 16.92 -23.03 -32.84
N LEU A 33 17.52 -21.97 -32.29
CA LEU A 33 17.48 -21.63 -30.85
C LEU A 33 16.14 -21.03 -30.42
N ILE A 34 15.52 -20.20 -31.26
CA ILE A 34 14.20 -19.60 -31.00
C ILE A 34 13.08 -20.66 -31.12
N ASP A 35 13.18 -21.57 -32.09
CA ASP A 35 12.18 -22.63 -32.30
C ASP A 35 12.33 -23.81 -31.30
N GLY A 36 13.38 -23.81 -30.46
CA GLY A 36 13.74 -24.92 -29.56
C GLY A 36 13.19 -24.85 -28.14
N GLY A 37 12.69 -23.70 -27.67
CA GLY A 37 11.98 -23.61 -26.38
C GLY A 37 12.77 -23.92 -25.09
N ILE A 38 14.11 -23.81 -25.09
CA ILE A 38 14.93 -24.12 -23.91
C ILE A 38 15.59 -22.83 -23.37
N MET A 39 15.17 -22.40 -22.17
CA MET A 39 15.87 -21.40 -21.34
C MET A 39 16.72 -22.15 -20.30
N TYR A 40 18.05 -22.00 -20.36
CA TYR A 40 18.96 -22.43 -19.29
C TYR A 40 19.21 -21.27 -18.33
N TYR A 41 19.09 -21.52 -17.02
CA TYR A 41 19.64 -20.68 -15.96
C TYR A 41 21.05 -21.16 -15.64
N ASP A 42 22.05 -20.34 -15.93
CA ASP A 42 23.43 -20.51 -15.47
C ASP A 42 23.68 -19.65 -14.21
N TYR A 43 24.35 -20.20 -13.21
CA TYR A 43 24.45 -19.66 -11.85
C TYR A 43 25.67 -18.74 -11.64
N GLU A 44 26.44 -18.43 -12.68
CA GLU A 44 27.65 -17.61 -12.55
C GLU A 44 27.80 -16.56 -13.67
N GLN A 45 26.93 -15.56 -13.72
CA GLN A 45 27.23 -14.21 -14.25
C GLN A 45 26.03 -13.26 -14.08
N CYS A 46 26.23 -12.13 -13.40
CA CYS A 46 25.28 -11.03 -13.34
C CYS A 46 25.27 -10.23 -14.66
N ASP A 47 24.09 -10.06 -15.25
CA ASP A 47 23.70 -8.85 -16.00
C ASP A 47 22.29 -8.45 -15.53
N PRO A 48 22.09 -7.28 -14.87
CA PRO A 48 20.78 -6.80 -14.45
C PRO A 48 19.95 -6.17 -15.58
N SER A 49 20.41 -6.19 -16.84
CA SER A 49 19.76 -5.46 -17.94
C SER A 49 19.14 -6.32 -19.05
N SER A 50 19.00 -7.63 -18.87
CA SER A 50 18.30 -8.48 -19.84
C SER A 50 17.27 -9.40 -19.19
N SER A 51 16.01 -8.97 -19.31
CA SER A 51 14.80 -9.81 -19.23
C SER A 51 14.60 -10.59 -17.92
N SER A 52 14.32 -9.87 -16.83
CA SER A 52 13.44 -10.44 -15.82
C SER A 52 12.08 -10.68 -16.48
N VAL A 53 11.84 -11.94 -16.87
CA VAL A 53 10.48 -12.39 -17.14
C VAL A 53 9.72 -12.21 -15.83
N SER A 54 9.00 -11.09 -15.74
CA SER A 54 8.02 -10.83 -14.70
C SER A 54 7.00 -11.95 -14.74
N LEU A 55 7.14 -12.92 -13.85
CA LEU A 55 6.12 -13.93 -13.61
C LEU A 55 5.03 -13.32 -12.76
N SER A 56 4.00 -12.83 -13.43
CA SER A 56 2.74 -12.34 -12.85
C SER A 56 1.87 -13.47 -12.26
N GLY A 57 2.43 -14.45 -11.53
CA GLY A 57 1.65 -15.64 -11.17
C GLY A 57 2.10 -16.59 -10.04
N GLY A 58 2.98 -16.21 -9.10
CA GLY A 58 3.38 -17.14 -8.03
C GLY A 58 2.97 -16.72 -6.62
N SER A 59 1.85 -17.20 -6.10
CA SER A 59 1.62 -17.23 -4.64
C SER A 59 2.11 -18.57 -4.06
N LEU A 60 2.40 -18.61 -2.76
CA LEU A 60 2.71 -19.88 -2.09
C LEU A 60 1.54 -20.87 -2.18
N ASP A 61 0.30 -20.37 -2.16
CA ASP A 61 -0.90 -21.17 -2.46
C ASP A 61 -0.79 -21.85 -3.83
N ARG A 62 -0.40 -21.11 -4.85
CA ARG A 62 -0.27 -21.64 -6.20
C ARG A 62 0.80 -22.73 -6.27
N TYR A 63 1.91 -22.55 -5.56
CA TYR A 63 2.96 -23.55 -5.46
C TYR A 63 2.47 -24.83 -4.77
N LEU A 64 1.78 -24.72 -3.62
CA LEU A 64 1.25 -25.87 -2.88
C LEU A 64 0.18 -26.63 -3.66
N GLN A 65 -0.65 -25.95 -4.46
CA GLN A 65 -1.60 -26.60 -5.36
C GLN A 65 -0.92 -27.46 -6.41
N VAL A 66 0.13 -26.93 -7.05
CA VAL A 66 0.92 -27.69 -8.03
C VAL A 66 1.63 -28.86 -7.36
N LEU A 67 2.18 -28.64 -6.17
CA LEU A 67 2.84 -29.69 -5.40
C LEU A 67 1.86 -30.81 -5.04
N ALA A 68 0.69 -30.49 -4.50
CA ALA A 68 -0.34 -31.48 -4.20
C ALA A 68 -0.81 -32.24 -5.45
N TYR A 69 -0.93 -31.56 -6.60
CA TYR A 69 -1.24 -32.19 -7.88
C TYR A 69 -0.15 -33.18 -8.32
N GLN A 70 1.12 -32.80 -8.18
CA GLN A 70 2.27 -33.61 -8.58
C GLN A 70 2.44 -34.85 -7.69
N GLU A 71 2.29 -34.68 -6.37
CA GLU A 71 2.59 -35.71 -5.38
C GLU A 71 1.45 -36.73 -5.22
N SER A 72 0.19 -36.27 -5.20
CA SER A 72 -0.95 -37.12 -4.80
C SER A 72 -2.20 -36.95 -5.65
N ARG A 73 -2.16 -36.08 -6.67
CA ARG A 73 -3.37 -35.57 -7.35
C ARG A 73 -4.36 -34.91 -6.37
N GLY A 74 -3.85 -34.35 -5.27
CA GLY A 74 -4.64 -33.74 -4.21
C GLY A 74 -5.28 -34.71 -3.23
N ASN A 75 -4.96 -36.01 -3.25
CA ASN A 75 -5.56 -37.01 -2.36
C ASN A 75 -4.86 -37.03 -0.98
N PRO A 76 -5.52 -36.64 0.12
CA PRO A 76 -4.91 -36.56 1.45
C PRO A 76 -4.72 -37.93 2.14
N THR A 77 -5.20 -39.02 1.55
CA THR A 77 -5.16 -40.37 2.15
C THR A 77 -4.27 -41.34 1.39
N ILE A 78 -3.71 -40.94 0.24
CA ILE A 78 -2.93 -41.83 -0.61
C ILE A 78 -1.54 -42.09 -0.01
N GLY A 79 -1.11 -43.34 -0.05
CA GLY A 79 0.26 -43.77 0.28
C GLY A 79 0.99 -44.23 -0.97
N ALA A 80 2.30 -43.96 -1.05
CA ALA A 80 3.13 -44.47 -2.13
C ALA A 80 3.48 -45.95 -1.89
N GLY A 81 3.24 -46.80 -2.88
CA GLY A 81 3.63 -48.20 -2.83
C GLY A 81 5.16 -48.35 -2.71
N GLY A 82 5.63 -49.04 -1.66
CA GLY A 82 7.06 -49.30 -1.45
C GLY A 82 7.81 -48.24 -0.65
N SER A 83 7.15 -47.20 -0.14
CA SER A 83 7.76 -46.24 0.80
C SER A 83 6.81 -45.89 1.95
N SER A 84 7.28 -45.10 2.92
CA SER A 84 6.44 -44.56 4.01
C SER A 84 5.79 -43.22 3.65
N ALA A 85 5.92 -42.79 2.39
CA ALA A 85 5.34 -41.53 1.91
C ALA A 85 3.81 -41.63 1.89
N SER A 86 3.16 -40.62 2.45
CA SER A 86 1.70 -40.57 2.56
C SER A 86 1.18 -39.15 2.57
N GLY A 87 -0.12 -38.99 2.34
CA GLY A 87 -0.81 -37.71 2.44
C GLY A 87 -0.68 -36.84 1.17
N LYS A 88 -1.30 -35.68 1.23
CA LYS A 88 -1.48 -34.77 0.08
C LYS A 88 -0.16 -34.31 -0.55
N TYR A 89 0.90 -34.23 0.26
CA TYR A 89 2.25 -33.81 -0.16
C TYR A 89 3.28 -34.96 -0.07
N GLN A 90 2.83 -36.21 0.10
CA GLN A 90 3.67 -37.42 0.13
C GLN A 90 4.87 -37.36 1.11
N TYR A 91 4.64 -36.91 2.34
CA TYR A 91 5.67 -36.94 3.38
C TYR A 91 5.99 -38.38 3.80
N VAL A 92 7.27 -38.76 3.77
CA VAL A 92 7.76 -39.95 4.48
C VAL A 92 7.64 -39.76 5.99
N SER A 93 7.41 -40.84 6.73
CA SER A 93 7.07 -40.76 8.17
C SER A 93 8.11 -40.02 9.02
N GLY A 94 9.41 -40.17 8.71
CA GLY A 94 10.49 -39.45 9.39
C GLY A 94 10.45 -37.93 9.13
N THR A 95 10.24 -37.52 7.88
CA THR A 95 10.11 -36.11 7.51
C THR A 95 8.83 -35.52 8.10
N TRP A 96 7.70 -36.23 8.03
CA TRP A 96 6.46 -35.81 8.68
C TRP A 96 6.67 -35.50 10.15
N LYS A 97 7.32 -36.39 10.91
CA LYS A 97 7.61 -36.17 12.33
C LYS A 97 8.44 -34.90 12.58
N ALA A 98 9.42 -34.62 11.72
CA ALA A 98 10.25 -33.42 11.82
C ALA A 98 9.51 -32.13 11.41
N ARG A 99 8.56 -32.20 10.48
CA ARG A 99 7.79 -31.03 10.01
C ARG A 99 6.56 -30.76 10.87
N ALA A 100 5.92 -31.79 11.40
CA ALA A 100 4.82 -31.67 12.35
C ALA A 100 5.22 -30.90 13.62
N SER A 101 6.51 -30.87 14.01
CA SER A 101 6.94 -30.02 15.14
C SER A 101 6.89 -28.52 14.85
N LEU A 102 6.81 -28.10 13.58
CA LEU A 102 6.60 -26.70 13.20
C LEU A 102 5.15 -26.25 13.44
N TYR A 103 4.22 -27.19 13.59
CA TYR A 103 2.80 -26.93 13.79
C TYR A 103 2.25 -27.84 14.88
N GLY A 104 2.20 -27.35 16.12
CA GLY A 104 1.86 -28.13 17.32
C GLY A 104 0.66 -29.08 17.19
N PRO A 105 -0.47 -28.68 16.59
CA PRO A 105 -1.64 -29.55 16.39
C PRO A 105 -1.39 -30.81 15.54
N ALA A 106 -0.33 -30.83 14.71
CA ALA A 106 0.05 -32.01 13.93
C ALA A 106 0.82 -33.07 14.72
N GLY A 107 1.36 -32.75 15.90
CA GLY A 107 2.24 -33.63 16.67
C GLY A 107 1.62 -34.96 17.12
N GLN A 108 0.30 -35.08 17.09
CA GLN A 108 -0.44 -36.30 17.44
C GLN A 108 -0.49 -37.35 16.32
N TYR A 109 -0.17 -36.99 15.08
CA TYR A 109 -0.27 -37.89 13.93
C TYR A 109 1.10 -38.49 13.59
N THR A 110 1.18 -39.82 13.47
CA THR A 110 2.45 -40.51 13.23
C THR A 110 2.91 -40.46 11.77
N SER A 111 1.99 -40.19 10.84
CA SER A 111 2.26 -40.00 9.41
C SER A 111 1.28 -38.97 8.82
N ALA A 112 1.64 -38.37 7.68
CA ALA A 112 0.83 -37.34 7.04
C ALA A 112 -0.56 -37.86 6.64
N GLY A 113 -0.66 -39.08 6.10
CA GLY A 113 -1.95 -39.67 5.69
C GLY A 113 -2.94 -39.95 6.83
N GLN A 114 -2.49 -39.89 8.09
CA GLN A 114 -3.37 -39.99 9.27
C GLN A 114 -3.92 -38.63 9.73
N ALA A 115 -3.28 -37.54 9.35
CA ALA A 115 -3.70 -36.20 9.72
C ALA A 115 -4.89 -35.74 8.86
N PRO A 116 -5.86 -34.99 9.41
CA PRO A 116 -6.86 -34.29 8.62
C PRO A 116 -6.21 -33.42 7.53
N GLU A 117 -6.91 -33.24 6.42
CA GLU A 117 -6.37 -32.53 5.25
C GLU A 117 -5.92 -31.10 5.60
N GLU A 118 -6.68 -30.39 6.42
CA GLU A 118 -6.35 -29.06 6.92
C GLU A 118 -5.05 -29.05 7.73
N VAL A 119 -4.76 -30.09 8.50
CA VAL A 119 -3.53 -30.24 9.27
C VAL A 119 -2.36 -30.54 8.34
N GLN A 120 -2.56 -31.37 7.30
CA GLN A 120 -1.53 -31.62 6.28
C GLN A 120 -1.18 -30.32 5.52
N ASP A 121 -2.19 -29.56 5.11
CA ASP A 121 -2.04 -28.28 4.43
C ASP A 121 -1.34 -27.24 5.32
N ALA A 122 -1.66 -27.21 6.63
CA ALA A 122 -1.03 -26.30 7.57
C ALA A 122 0.46 -26.59 7.78
N VAL A 123 0.83 -27.87 7.94
CA VAL A 123 2.25 -28.28 8.04
C VAL A 123 3.00 -27.87 6.79
N ALA A 124 2.45 -28.16 5.61
CA ALA A 124 3.07 -27.79 4.35
C ALA A 124 3.22 -26.27 4.22
N TYR A 125 2.16 -25.50 4.44
CA TYR A 125 2.21 -24.05 4.28
C TYR A 125 3.25 -23.39 5.21
N ILE A 126 3.30 -23.80 6.48
CA ILE A 126 4.25 -23.28 7.46
C ILE A 126 5.69 -23.66 7.07
N GLU A 127 5.94 -24.91 6.67
CA GLU A 127 7.25 -25.36 6.19
C GLU A 127 7.69 -24.56 4.96
N TYR A 128 6.87 -24.52 3.91
CA TYR A 128 7.27 -23.86 2.66
C TYR A 128 7.34 -22.35 2.82
N THR A 129 6.60 -21.73 3.74
CA THR A 129 6.82 -20.32 4.09
C THR A 129 8.22 -20.11 4.66
N GLN A 130 8.63 -20.94 5.62
CA GLN A 130 9.96 -20.87 6.22
C GLN A 130 11.06 -21.07 5.18
N VAL A 131 10.91 -22.07 4.31
CA VAL A 131 11.89 -22.40 3.28
C VAL A 131 11.92 -21.31 2.19
N PHE A 132 10.76 -20.85 1.71
CA PHE A 132 10.67 -19.79 0.70
C PHE A 132 11.37 -18.50 1.15
N ASN A 133 11.14 -18.11 2.40
CA ASN A 133 11.81 -16.96 3.00
C ASN A 133 13.33 -17.19 3.07
N SER A 134 13.79 -18.39 3.44
CA SER A 134 15.22 -18.71 3.48
C SER A 134 15.90 -18.73 2.11
N LEU A 135 15.13 -18.92 1.04
CA LEU A 135 15.61 -18.98 -0.34
C LEU A 135 15.48 -17.64 -1.08
N GLY A 136 15.11 -16.56 -0.37
CA GLY A 136 14.97 -15.22 -0.95
C GLY A 136 13.74 -15.05 -1.84
N GLY A 137 12.70 -15.86 -1.63
CA GLY A 137 11.45 -15.75 -2.38
C GLY A 137 11.47 -16.38 -3.77
N ASP A 138 12.36 -17.36 -4.01
CA ASP A 138 12.53 -18.00 -5.31
C ASP A 138 11.81 -19.37 -5.38
N PHE A 139 10.74 -19.43 -6.19
CA PHE A 139 9.95 -20.66 -6.38
C PHE A 139 10.69 -21.77 -7.14
N ALA A 140 11.66 -21.44 -7.99
CA ALA A 140 12.50 -22.45 -8.64
C ALA A 140 13.39 -23.13 -7.60
N LYS A 141 14.05 -22.33 -6.75
CA LYS A 141 14.84 -22.87 -5.64
C LYS A 141 13.98 -23.63 -4.66
N LEU A 142 12.73 -23.20 -4.41
CA LEU A 142 11.79 -23.92 -3.56
C LEU A 142 11.43 -25.30 -4.13
N ALA A 143 11.15 -25.40 -5.43
CA ALA A 143 10.93 -26.66 -6.14
C ALA A 143 12.14 -27.59 -6.11
N ILE A 144 13.35 -27.04 -6.33
CA ILE A 144 14.59 -27.79 -6.24
C ILE A 144 14.84 -28.25 -4.80
N ASN A 145 14.58 -27.40 -3.81
CA ASN A 145 14.70 -27.75 -2.39
C ASN A 145 13.77 -28.90 -2.00
N HIS A 146 12.54 -28.92 -2.53
CA HIS A 146 11.62 -30.02 -2.31
C HIS A 146 12.14 -31.34 -2.91
N TYR A 147 12.59 -31.29 -4.17
CA TYR A 147 12.96 -32.48 -4.93
C TYR A 147 14.31 -33.05 -4.53
N LEU A 148 15.33 -32.19 -4.38
CA LEU A 148 16.68 -32.57 -3.96
C LEU A 148 17.41 -31.35 -3.35
N PRO A 149 17.31 -31.12 -2.02
CA PRO A 149 17.94 -29.97 -1.36
C PRO A 149 19.43 -29.83 -1.64
N ALA A 150 20.15 -30.96 -1.74
CA ALA A 150 21.59 -30.98 -2.01
C ALA A 150 21.97 -30.35 -3.36
N ALA A 151 21.06 -30.30 -4.34
CA ALA A 151 21.33 -29.66 -5.63
C ALA A 151 21.48 -28.13 -5.51
N LEU A 152 20.92 -27.50 -4.48
CA LEU A 152 21.08 -26.06 -4.25
C LEU A 152 22.51 -25.66 -3.84
N THR A 153 23.28 -26.59 -3.29
CA THR A 153 24.65 -26.34 -2.83
C THR A 153 25.71 -27.12 -3.61
N ASP A 154 25.30 -28.04 -4.49
CA ASP A 154 26.16 -28.86 -5.33
C ASP A 154 25.61 -28.86 -6.77
N PRO A 155 26.11 -27.95 -7.63
CA PRO A 155 25.67 -27.82 -9.02
C PRO A 155 25.80 -29.11 -9.84
N THR A 156 26.71 -30.02 -9.47
CA THR A 156 26.91 -31.29 -10.19
C THR A 156 25.68 -32.21 -10.13
N ARG A 157 24.77 -31.96 -9.19
CA ARG A 157 23.52 -32.71 -9.01
C ARG A 157 22.35 -32.12 -9.78
N MET A 158 22.48 -30.92 -10.34
CA MET A 158 21.36 -30.19 -10.94
C MET A 158 20.82 -30.84 -12.22
N ASP A 159 21.69 -31.58 -12.92
CA ASP A 159 21.44 -32.21 -14.21
C ASP A 159 21.58 -33.75 -14.16
N VAL A 160 21.41 -34.34 -12.97
CA VAL A 160 21.40 -35.80 -12.75
C VAL A 160 20.07 -36.21 -12.13
N VAL A 161 19.39 -37.20 -12.71
CA VAL A 161 18.14 -37.75 -12.15
C VAL A 161 18.48 -38.48 -10.84
N PRO A 162 17.96 -38.04 -9.67
CA PRO A 162 18.22 -38.73 -8.41
C PRO A 162 17.44 -40.04 -8.36
N ASN A 163 18.06 -41.14 -7.91
CA ASN A 163 17.42 -42.44 -7.69
C ASN A 163 16.43 -42.88 -8.81
N PRO A 164 16.86 -42.99 -10.07
CA PRO A 164 15.97 -43.37 -11.18
C PRO A 164 15.33 -44.75 -10.98
N GLU A 165 16.01 -45.66 -10.29
CA GLU A 165 15.48 -46.96 -9.87
C GLU A 165 14.28 -46.87 -8.90
N ALA A 166 14.12 -45.75 -8.20
CA ALA A 166 12.95 -45.46 -7.36
C ALA A 166 11.80 -44.81 -8.16
N GLY A 167 11.93 -44.66 -9.48
CA GLY A 167 10.89 -44.16 -10.37
C GLY A 167 10.99 -42.68 -10.73
N ASN A 168 12.04 -41.98 -10.28
CA ASN A 168 12.28 -40.57 -10.63
C ASN A 168 12.62 -40.42 -12.12
N LYS A 169 12.05 -39.38 -12.74
CA LYS A 169 12.17 -39.15 -14.20
C LYS A 169 12.78 -37.80 -14.57
N TYR A 170 12.92 -36.89 -13.60
CA TYR A 170 13.36 -35.52 -13.84
C TYR A 170 14.70 -35.26 -13.14
N THR A 171 15.57 -34.48 -13.78
CA THR A 171 16.66 -33.81 -13.05
C THR A 171 16.08 -32.72 -12.14
N PRO A 172 16.81 -32.27 -11.09
CA PRO A 172 16.34 -31.15 -10.28
C PRO A 172 16.01 -29.89 -11.08
N ARG A 173 16.77 -29.59 -12.15
CA ARG A 173 16.47 -28.49 -13.07
C ARG A 173 15.14 -28.68 -13.80
N GLU A 174 14.94 -29.86 -14.37
CA GLU A 174 13.70 -30.19 -15.09
C GLU A 174 12.49 -30.16 -14.16
N TYR A 175 12.63 -30.67 -12.93
CA TYR A 175 11.59 -30.62 -11.91
C TYR A 175 11.23 -29.18 -11.54
N GLY A 176 12.23 -28.33 -11.29
CA GLY A 176 12.03 -26.90 -10.99
C GLY A 176 11.28 -26.17 -12.10
N ASN A 177 11.68 -26.39 -13.36
CA ASN A 177 11.03 -25.79 -14.53
C ASN A 177 9.58 -26.27 -14.69
N MET A 178 9.34 -27.58 -14.56
CA MET A 178 8.00 -28.17 -14.62
C MET A 178 7.08 -27.58 -13.54
N MET A 179 7.56 -27.39 -12.31
CA MET A 179 6.77 -26.78 -11.23
C MET A 179 6.35 -25.35 -11.58
N LEU A 180 7.28 -24.52 -12.07
CA LEU A 180 6.96 -23.15 -12.47
C LEU A 180 5.99 -23.09 -13.66
N GLU A 181 6.17 -23.95 -14.65
CA GLU A 181 5.29 -24.04 -15.80
C GLU A 181 3.87 -24.45 -15.38
N ASN A 182 3.74 -25.41 -14.47
CA ASN A 182 2.46 -25.84 -13.91
C ASN A 182 1.80 -24.74 -13.05
N MET A 183 2.59 -23.91 -12.37
CA MET A 183 2.07 -22.74 -11.64
C MET A 183 1.41 -21.77 -12.63
N GLN A 184 2.09 -21.43 -13.73
CA GLN A 184 1.59 -20.54 -14.78
C GLN A 184 0.36 -21.11 -15.50
N LYS A 185 0.35 -22.41 -15.78
CA LYS A 185 -0.75 -23.11 -16.48
C LYS A 185 -1.98 -23.35 -15.61
N GLY A 186 -1.95 -23.03 -14.32
CA GLY A 186 -3.09 -23.26 -13.41
C GLY A 186 -3.36 -24.75 -13.11
N VAL A 187 -2.38 -25.64 -13.31
CA VAL A 187 -2.47 -27.08 -13.05
C VAL A 187 -2.78 -27.39 -11.57
N GLY A 188 -3.91 -28.04 -11.28
CA GLY A 188 -4.33 -28.31 -9.90
C GLY A 188 -4.89 -27.08 -9.17
N SER A 189 -5.30 -26.03 -9.89
CA SER A 189 -5.99 -24.86 -9.31
C SER A 189 -7.33 -25.20 -8.65
N ASP A 190 -7.92 -26.33 -9.03
CA ASP A 190 -9.10 -26.94 -8.45
C ASP A 190 -8.84 -27.71 -7.14
N ILE A 191 -7.56 -27.98 -6.81
CA ILE A 191 -7.20 -28.63 -5.55
C ILE A 191 -7.38 -27.60 -4.41
N PRO A 192 -8.29 -27.86 -3.45
CA PRO A 192 -8.54 -26.94 -2.35
C PRO A 192 -7.32 -26.89 -1.42
N LEU A 193 -7.05 -25.75 -0.80
CA LEU A 193 -6.10 -25.63 0.31
C LEU A 193 -6.88 -25.27 1.58
N LYS A 194 -6.79 -26.14 2.60
CA LYS A 194 -7.58 -26.06 3.83
C LYS A 194 -6.76 -25.64 5.05
N TYR A 195 -5.51 -25.18 4.88
CA TYR A 195 -4.66 -24.77 6.00
C TYR A 195 -5.31 -23.71 6.91
N LYS A 196 -6.17 -22.83 6.38
CA LYS A 196 -6.92 -21.83 7.17
C LYS A 196 -7.99 -22.43 8.09
N GLN A 197 -8.39 -23.67 7.84
CA GLN A 197 -9.32 -24.43 8.69
C GLN A 197 -8.58 -25.14 9.84
N ALA A 198 -7.24 -25.15 9.80
CA ALA A 198 -6.43 -25.82 10.79
C ALA A 198 -6.37 -24.97 12.09
N PRO A 199 -6.52 -25.59 13.27
CA PRO A 199 -6.51 -24.88 14.55
C PRO A 199 -5.26 -24.01 14.72
N GLU A 200 -5.43 -22.77 15.17
CA GLU A 200 -4.31 -21.87 15.50
C GLU A 200 -3.34 -21.60 14.33
N PHE A 201 -3.70 -21.88 13.08
CA PHE A 201 -2.80 -21.78 11.94
C PHE A 201 -2.04 -20.45 11.88
N ASP A 202 -2.73 -19.33 12.05
CA ASP A 202 -2.12 -17.99 12.01
C ASP A 202 -1.07 -17.76 13.11
N ILE A 203 -1.29 -18.34 14.30
CA ILE A 203 -0.35 -18.26 15.43
C ILE A 203 0.95 -18.99 15.06
N TRP A 204 0.83 -20.15 14.41
CA TRP A 204 1.98 -20.95 14.02
C TRP A 204 2.67 -20.42 12.76
N LEU A 205 1.91 -19.81 11.84
CA LEU A 205 2.46 -19.12 10.66
C LEU A 205 3.31 -17.91 11.07
N GLN A 206 2.86 -17.12 12.04
CA GLN A 206 3.64 -16.01 12.60
C GLN A 206 4.98 -16.47 13.19
N LYS A 207 5.02 -17.64 13.85
CA LYS A 207 6.25 -18.16 14.47
C LYS A 207 7.36 -18.45 13.45
N VAL A 208 7.02 -18.73 12.20
CA VAL A 208 7.99 -18.97 11.11
C VAL A 208 8.25 -17.73 10.25
N GLY A 209 7.82 -16.55 10.70
CA GLY A 209 7.96 -15.30 9.94
C GLY A 209 6.99 -15.19 8.76
N GLY A 210 5.96 -16.02 8.72
CA GLY A 210 4.85 -15.89 7.80
C GLY A 210 3.87 -14.81 8.26
N THR A 211 3.38 -14.02 7.32
CA THR A 211 2.32 -13.05 7.59
C THR A 211 0.98 -13.80 7.54
N PRO A 212 0.12 -13.73 8.59
CA PRO A 212 -1.24 -14.26 8.50
C PRO A 212 -1.91 -13.66 7.27
N THR A 213 -2.30 -14.52 6.34
CA THR A 213 -3.17 -14.09 5.26
C THR A 213 -4.56 -13.96 5.89
N PRO A 214 -5.26 -12.81 5.78
CA PRO A 214 -6.59 -12.66 6.36
C PRO A 214 -7.48 -13.86 5.99
N LEU A 215 -8.21 -14.39 6.97
CA LEU A 215 -9.13 -15.51 6.82
C LEU A 215 -9.90 -15.39 5.50
N ALA A 216 -9.69 -16.33 4.58
CA ALA A 216 -10.63 -16.51 3.49
C ALA A 216 -11.85 -17.17 4.12
N SER A 217 -12.88 -16.37 4.38
CA SER A 217 -14.15 -16.83 4.91
C SER A 217 -14.72 -17.90 3.99
N SER A 218 -15.09 -19.05 4.57
CA SER A 218 -15.97 -20.01 3.94
C SER A 218 -17.19 -19.27 3.39
N SER A 219 -17.47 -19.52 2.11
CA SER A 219 -18.52 -18.93 1.29
C SER A 219 -19.84 -18.62 2.03
N SER A 220 -19.94 -17.40 2.54
CA SER A 220 -21.03 -16.52 2.15
C SER A 220 -20.36 -15.31 1.48
N SER A 221 -20.83 -14.91 0.30
CA SER A 221 -20.26 -13.77 -0.41
C SER A 221 -20.50 -12.48 0.39
N ALA A 222 -19.62 -12.14 1.33
CA ALA A 222 -19.57 -10.79 1.87
C ALA A 222 -18.90 -9.91 0.79
N SER A 223 -19.72 -9.17 0.07
CA SER A 223 -19.27 -8.24 -0.96
C SER A 223 -18.33 -7.21 -0.36
N SER A 224 -17.16 -7.00 -0.99
CA SER A 224 -16.30 -5.83 -0.74
C SER A 224 -17.17 -4.57 -0.67
N LYS A 225 -16.98 -3.78 0.39
CA LYS A 225 -17.76 -2.57 0.65
C LYS A 225 -17.59 -1.57 -0.50
N ILE A 226 -18.72 -1.10 -1.01
CA ILE A 226 -18.81 -0.29 -2.23
C ILE A 226 -19.06 1.17 -1.83
N ILE A 227 -18.12 2.04 -2.12
CA ILE A 227 -18.17 3.47 -1.79
C ILE A 227 -18.44 4.27 -3.07
N ALA A 228 -19.49 5.09 -3.09
CA ALA A 228 -19.70 6.04 -4.17
C ALA A 228 -19.04 7.38 -3.85
N LEU A 229 -18.24 7.88 -4.79
CA LEU A 229 -17.67 9.22 -4.72
C LEU A 229 -18.38 10.12 -5.73
N ASP A 230 -18.99 11.17 -5.20
CA ASP A 230 -19.60 12.27 -5.93
C ASP A 230 -18.71 13.51 -5.81
N PRO A 231 -17.71 13.67 -6.70
CA PRO A 231 -17.05 14.96 -6.80
C PRO A 231 -18.10 16.00 -7.22
N GLY A 232 -18.22 17.08 -6.47
CA GLY A 232 -19.19 18.14 -6.70
C GLY A 232 -19.10 18.71 -8.12
N HIS A 233 -20.22 19.22 -8.62
CA HIS A 233 -20.33 19.88 -9.92
C HIS A 233 -19.99 19.00 -11.13
N GLY A 234 -20.02 19.58 -12.33
CA GLY A 234 -19.82 18.87 -13.60
C GLY A 234 -19.79 19.83 -14.78
N ALA A 235 -19.98 19.36 -16.01
CA ALA A 235 -20.45 20.28 -17.05
C ALA A 235 -21.87 20.77 -16.73
N VAL A 236 -22.27 21.88 -17.35
CA VAL A 236 -23.61 22.44 -17.16
C VAL A 236 -24.66 21.42 -17.59
N VAL A 237 -25.58 21.13 -16.69
CA VAL A 237 -26.83 20.42 -16.99
C VAL A 237 -27.95 21.44 -16.84
N ASN A 238 -28.62 21.77 -17.95
CA ASN A 238 -29.73 22.70 -17.97
C ASN A 238 -30.84 22.25 -17.00
N ASN A 239 -31.66 23.22 -16.56
CA ASN A 239 -32.80 22.93 -15.69
C ASN A 239 -33.64 21.79 -16.27
N TYR A 240 -33.90 20.77 -15.47
CA TYR A 240 -34.74 19.63 -15.82
C TYR A 240 -35.67 19.28 -14.66
N ILE A 241 -36.75 18.57 -14.97
CA ILE A 241 -37.66 18.01 -13.96
C ILE A 241 -37.31 16.54 -13.79
N ASP A 242 -37.00 16.16 -12.55
CA ASP A 242 -36.72 14.78 -12.20
C ASP A 242 -37.96 13.90 -12.47
N PRO A 243 -37.85 12.83 -13.29
CA PRO A 243 -39.01 12.03 -13.67
C PRO A 243 -39.65 11.30 -12.49
N VAL A 244 -38.89 11.03 -11.42
CA VAL A 244 -39.34 10.26 -10.24
C VAL A 244 -40.05 11.17 -9.24
N THR A 245 -39.37 12.22 -8.78
CA THR A 245 -39.84 13.09 -7.68
C THR A 245 -40.59 14.33 -8.15
N LYS A 246 -40.52 14.64 -9.45
CA LYS A 246 -41.04 15.88 -10.06
C LYS A 246 -40.39 17.17 -9.54
N LEU A 247 -39.32 17.05 -8.76
CA LEU A 247 -38.51 18.18 -8.35
C LEU A 247 -37.66 18.67 -9.52
N GLY A 248 -37.48 19.99 -9.62
CA GLY A 248 -36.51 20.56 -10.55
C GLY A 248 -35.08 20.42 -10.02
N ASP A 249 -34.12 20.21 -10.92
CA ASP A 249 -32.69 20.25 -10.63
C ASP A 249 -31.91 20.86 -11.81
N ARG A 250 -30.65 21.22 -11.56
CA ARG A 250 -29.67 21.69 -12.55
C ARG A 250 -28.26 21.41 -12.05
N GLU A 251 -27.29 21.42 -12.95
CA GLU A 251 -25.87 21.39 -12.59
C GLU A 251 -25.13 22.60 -13.16
N THR A 252 -24.21 23.15 -12.38
CA THR A 252 -23.38 24.30 -12.76
C THR A 252 -21.92 23.90 -12.80
N ALA A 253 -21.14 24.54 -13.66
CA ALA A 253 -19.74 24.19 -13.87
C ALA A 253 -18.77 24.55 -12.74
N ASN A 254 -19.23 25.33 -11.76
CA ASN A 254 -18.48 25.93 -10.64
C ASN A 254 -16.98 25.61 -10.58
N SER A 255 -16.16 26.44 -11.24
CA SER A 255 -14.70 26.32 -11.23
C SER A 255 -14.12 27.37 -10.27
N PRO A 256 -13.10 27.04 -9.45
CA PRO A 256 -12.24 25.84 -9.51
C PRO A 256 -12.73 24.61 -8.73
N GLU A 257 -13.83 24.72 -7.96
CA GLU A 257 -14.34 23.63 -7.12
C GLU A 257 -14.51 22.31 -7.89
N ARG A 258 -15.07 22.36 -9.10
CA ARG A 258 -15.29 21.17 -9.93
C ARG A 258 -14.01 20.40 -10.24
N GLU A 259 -12.92 21.10 -10.54
CA GLU A 259 -11.60 20.51 -10.77
C GLU A 259 -11.01 19.98 -9.47
N ASP A 260 -11.05 20.79 -8.41
CA ASP A 260 -10.49 20.44 -7.11
C ASP A 260 -11.15 19.18 -6.53
N MET A 261 -12.48 19.09 -6.61
CA MET A 261 -13.21 17.93 -6.10
C MET A 261 -12.95 16.69 -6.95
N GLN A 262 -12.74 16.84 -8.27
CA GLN A 262 -12.34 15.71 -9.11
C GLN A 262 -10.96 15.18 -8.71
N ASP A 263 -9.99 16.06 -8.44
CA ASP A 263 -8.65 15.68 -7.99
C ASP A 263 -8.71 14.97 -6.64
N VAL A 264 -9.44 15.52 -5.67
CA VAL A 264 -9.65 14.90 -4.35
C VAL A 264 -10.29 13.52 -4.50
N ALA A 265 -11.37 13.40 -5.28
CA ALA A 265 -12.06 12.13 -5.48
C ALA A 265 -11.16 11.06 -6.14
N ASN A 266 -10.28 11.44 -7.08
CA ASN A 266 -9.32 10.53 -7.69
C ASN A 266 -8.28 10.01 -6.67
N GLN A 267 -7.81 10.89 -5.77
CA GLN A 267 -6.92 10.48 -4.67
C GLN A 267 -7.62 9.52 -3.71
N VAL A 268 -8.85 9.85 -3.29
CA VAL A 268 -9.66 9.01 -2.41
C VAL A 268 -9.93 7.65 -3.06
N LYS A 269 -10.32 7.62 -4.33
CA LYS A 269 -10.54 6.39 -5.10
C LYS A 269 -9.33 5.48 -5.07
N THR A 270 -8.18 6.01 -5.48
CA THR A 270 -6.94 5.23 -5.62
C THR A 270 -6.55 4.60 -4.28
N GLN A 271 -6.64 5.36 -3.19
CA GLN A 271 -6.28 4.87 -1.86
C GLN A 271 -7.30 3.90 -1.29
N LEU A 272 -8.61 4.15 -1.45
CA LEU A 272 -9.63 3.22 -0.98
C LEU A 272 -9.61 1.89 -1.76
N GLU A 273 -9.36 1.90 -3.07
CA GLU A 273 -9.19 0.66 -3.83
C GLU A 273 -7.96 -0.12 -3.38
N GLY A 274 -6.85 0.57 -3.07
CA GLY A 274 -5.68 -0.05 -2.45
C GLY A 274 -5.95 -0.66 -1.06
N LEU A 275 -7.01 -0.22 -0.38
CA LEU A 275 -7.46 -0.72 0.91
C LEU A 275 -8.57 -1.80 0.82
N GLY A 276 -8.92 -2.24 -0.40
CA GLY A 276 -9.87 -3.33 -0.63
C GLY A 276 -11.34 -2.91 -0.73
N TYR A 277 -11.63 -1.61 -0.80
CA TYR A 277 -12.96 -1.11 -1.14
C TYR A 277 -13.18 -1.17 -2.65
N LYS A 278 -14.43 -1.34 -3.07
CA LYS A 278 -14.84 -1.00 -4.42
C LYS A 278 -15.25 0.45 -4.44
N VAL A 279 -14.74 1.24 -5.38
CA VAL A 279 -15.10 2.65 -5.50
C VAL A 279 -15.84 2.90 -6.80
N VAL A 280 -17.02 3.50 -6.69
CA VAL A 280 -17.85 3.92 -7.82
C VAL A 280 -17.73 5.43 -7.96
N MET A 281 -17.04 5.88 -9.00
CA MET A 281 -17.03 7.29 -9.37
C MET A 281 -18.35 7.64 -10.03
N LEU A 282 -19.07 8.63 -9.50
CA LEU A 282 -20.36 9.04 -10.06
C LEU A 282 -20.24 9.97 -11.28
N LYS A 283 -19.02 10.46 -11.53
CA LYS A 283 -18.58 11.06 -12.79
C LYS A 283 -17.11 10.72 -13.03
N ASN A 284 -16.72 10.54 -14.29
CA ASN A 284 -15.35 10.12 -14.64
C ASN A 284 -14.43 11.32 -14.79
N LEU A 285 -14.93 12.41 -15.36
CA LEU A 285 -14.18 13.64 -15.59
C LEU A 285 -14.86 14.82 -14.91
N ALA A 286 -14.07 15.84 -14.58
CA ALA A 286 -14.56 17.11 -14.07
C ALA A 286 -15.62 17.72 -15.00
N THR A 287 -15.43 17.59 -16.31
CA THR A 287 -16.27 18.16 -17.36
C THR A 287 -17.41 17.27 -17.83
N ASP A 288 -17.71 16.16 -17.14
CA ASP A 288 -18.82 15.30 -17.53
C ASP A 288 -20.18 15.97 -17.26
N ALA A 289 -21.09 15.92 -18.23
CA ALA A 289 -22.45 16.41 -18.10
C ALA A 289 -23.36 15.31 -17.55
N VAL A 290 -23.31 15.09 -16.24
CA VAL A 290 -24.09 14.05 -15.53
C VAL A 290 -24.97 14.68 -14.47
N SER A 291 -26.29 14.48 -14.60
CA SER A 291 -27.29 14.96 -13.65
C SER A 291 -27.22 14.25 -12.30
N LYS A 292 -27.65 14.91 -11.23
CA LYS A 292 -27.68 14.30 -9.88
C LYS A 292 -28.53 13.02 -9.84
N ARG A 293 -29.63 12.96 -10.60
CA ARG A 293 -30.44 11.74 -10.75
C ARG A 293 -29.61 10.58 -11.31
N GLN A 294 -28.89 10.80 -12.41
CA GLN A 294 -28.04 9.76 -13.01
C GLN A 294 -26.94 9.28 -12.05
N ARG A 295 -26.36 10.19 -11.26
CA ARG A 295 -25.36 9.84 -10.22
C ARG A 295 -25.97 8.92 -9.15
N ILE A 296 -27.16 9.26 -8.64
CA ILE A 296 -27.88 8.44 -7.67
C ILE A 296 -28.29 7.09 -8.25
N ASP A 297 -28.80 7.07 -9.48
CA ASP A 297 -29.20 5.82 -10.13
C ASP A 297 -27.98 4.90 -10.35
N LEU A 298 -26.82 5.46 -10.69
CA LEU A 298 -25.56 4.72 -10.77
C LEU A 298 -25.14 4.15 -9.41
N ALA A 299 -25.26 4.93 -8.33
CA ALA A 299 -24.96 4.46 -6.98
C ALA A 299 -25.89 3.28 -6.58
N LYS A 300 -27.19 3.40 -6.86
CA LYS A 300 -28.18 2.35 -6.60
C LYS A 300 -27.92 1.10 -7.44
N ALA A 301 -27.61 1.25 -8.72
CA ALA A 301 -27.30 0.14 -9.62
C ALA A 301 -26.07 -0.66 -9.14
N ASN A 302 -25.11 0.01 -8.50
CA ASN A 302 -23.91 -0.63 -7.95
C ASN A 302 -24.08 -1.13 -6.51
N LYS A 303 -25.26 -0.97 -5.89
CA LYS A 303 -25.53 -1.40 -4.50
C LYS A 303 -24.51 -0.83 -3.50
N VAL A 304 -24.27 0.47 -3.63
CA VAL A 304 -23.33 1.22 -2.80
C VAL A 304 -23.70 1.13 -1.32
N ASP A 305 -22.69 0.90 -0.46
CA ASP A 305 -22.81 0.88 0.99
C ASP A 305 -22.77 2.30 1.60
N LEU A 306 -22.07 3.25 0.96
CA LEU A 306 -21.97 4.65 1.38
C LEU A 306 -21.73 5.59 0.20
N GLY A 307 -22.54 6.66 0.12
CA GLY A 307 -22.31 7.78 -0.78
C GLY A 307 -21.61 8.95 -0.09
N ILE A 308 -20.66 9.56 -0.80
CA ILE A 308 -19.90 10.71 -0.30
C ILE A 308 -19.93 11.81 -1.35
N SER A 309 -20.52 12.96 -1.01
CA SER A 309 -20.39 14.18 -1.83
C SER A 309 -19.25 15.02 -1.31
N LEU A 310 -18.38 15.47 -2.23
CA LEU A 310 -17.22 16.31 -1.97
C LEU A 310 -17.45 17.67 -2.60
N HIS A 311 -17.49 18.71 -1.76
CA HIS A 311 -17.66 20.08 -2.17
C HIS A 311 -16.63 21.00 -1.49
N SER A 312 -16.44 22.18 -2.08
CA SER A 312 -15.75 23.28 -1.43
C SER A 312 -16.47 24.60 -1.67
N ASP A 313 -16.52 25.45 -0.66
CA ASP A 313 -17.12 26.77 -0.80
C ASP A 313 -16.00 27.82 -0.98
N SER A 314 -15.84 28.25 -2.23
CA SER A 314 -14.87 29.27 -2.63
C SER A 314 -15.21 30.69 -2.14
N GLY A 315 -16.37 30.87 -1.49
CA GLY A 315 -16.87 32.14 -0.96
C GLY A 315 -16.89 32.24 0.58
N SER A 316 -16.67 31.15 1.32
CA SER A 316 -16.84 31.08 2.78
C SER A 316 -15.56 31.19 3.61
N GLY A 317 -14.38 31.21 2.99
CA GLY A 317 -13.11 31.49 3.69
C GLY A 317 -11.94 30.60 3.27
N SER A 318 -10.87 30.62 4.05
CA SER A 318 -9.70 29.77 3.83
C SER A 318 -9.98 28.31 4.21
N PHE A 319 -9.22 27.38 3.62
CA PHE A 319 -9.24 25.94 3.96
C PHE A 319 -9.12 25.64 5.45
N GLU A 320 -8.37 26.46 6.19
CA GLU A 320 -8.18 26.30 7.64
C GLU A 320 -9.29 26.95 8.47
N GLY A 321 -10.13 27.80 7.85
CA GLY A 321 -11.12 28.62 8.54
C GLY A 321 -12.49 27.97 8.71
N TRP A 322 -12.94 27.14 7.76
CA TRP A 322 -14.32 26.64 7.70
C TRP A 322 -14.47 25.30 6.98
N ALA A 323 -15.14 24.32 7.57
CA ALA A 323 -15.50 23.02 6.95
C ALA A 323 -16.64 22.41 7.73
N GLU A 324 -17.46 21.66 6.99
CA GLU A 324 -18.68 21.10 7.52
C GLU A 324 -18.92 19.68 6.99
N VAL A 325 -19.57 18.88 7.83
CA VAL A 325 -20.05 17.54 7.50
C VAL A 325 -21.54 17.52 7.77
N TRP A 326 -22.31 17.07 6.77
CA TRP A 326 -23.76 17.07 6.81
C TRP A 326 -24.31 15.66 6.64
N PRO A 327 -25.04 15.12 7.63
CA PRO A 327 -25.75 13.86 7.53
C PRO A 327 -27.09 13.99 6.82
N GLN A 328 -27.68 12.86 6.46
CA GLN A 328 -29.12 12.74 6.24
C GLN A 328 -29.88 12.82 7.56
N PHE A 329 -31.09 13.38 7.52
CA PHE A 329 -31.97 13.45 8.69
C PHE A 329 -33.44 13.33 8.25
N VAL A 330 -34.25 12.66 9.07
CA VAL A 330 -35.69 12.52 8.82
C VAL A 330 -36.36 13.89 8.89
N GLY A 331 -37.26 14.15 7.94
CA GLY A 331 -37.94 15.44 7.81
C GLY A 331 -37.23 16.43 6.89
N GLY A 332 -35.94 16.22 6.57
CA GLY A 332 -35.23 16.99 5.55
C GLY A 332 -35.94 16.91 4.21
N TYR A 333 -36.01 17.99 3.45
CA TYR A 333 -36.89 18.06 2.29
C TYR A 333 -36.36 18.91 1.15
N ARG A 334 -37.00 18.72 -0.01
CA ARG A 334 -36.99 19.66 -1.13
C ARG A 334 -38.39 19.91 -1.64
N GLN A 335 -38.64 21.15 -2.04
CA GLN A 335 -39.90 21.60 -2.60
C GLN A 335 -39.63 22.31 -3.92
N SER A 336 -40.44 22.02 -4.93
CA SER A 336 -40.32 22.64 -6.24
C SER A 336 -40.58 24.15 -6.16
N SER A 337 -39.73 24.92 -6.83
CA SER A 337 -39.91 26.37 -6.97
C SER A 337 -41.04 26.73 -7.96
N SER A 338 -41.38 25.83 -8.89
CA SER A 338 -42.42 26.05 -9.90
C SER A 338 -43.80 25.53 -9.49
N ASP A 339 -43.86 24.54 -8.57
CA ASP A 339 -45.11 24.02 -8.03
C ASP A 339 -44.95 23.66 -6.55
N GLN A 340 -45.51 24.48 -5.68
CA GLN A 340 -45.38 24.31 -4.23
C GLN A 340 -46.10 23.07 -3.69
N ASN A 341 -46.97 22.43 -4.47
CA ASN A 341 -47.59 21.16 -4.05
C ASN A 341 -46.61 19.99 -4.17
N ILE A 342 -45.50 20.15 -4.91
CA ILE A 342 -44.48 19.13 -5.09
C ILE A 342 -43.43 19.32 -4.00
N LYS A 343 -43.55 18.53 -2.93
CA LYS A 343 -42.59 18.43 -1.84
C LYS A 343 -42.22 16.98 -1.61
N VAL A 344 -40.91 16.71 -1.54
CA VAL A 344 -40.37 15.40 -1.18
C VAL A 344 -39.58 15.54 0.10
N THR A 345 -39.85 14.62 1.03
CA THR A 345 -39.25 14.59 2.36
C THR A 345 -38.52 13.27 2.56
N PHE A 346 -37.34 13.34 3.17
CA PHE A 346 -36.55 12.20 3.59
C PHE A 346 -37.22 11.53 4.79
N THR A 347 -37.46 10.23 4.70
CA THR A 347 -38.30 9.50 5.67
C THR A 347 -37.62 8.29 6.28
N ASN A 348 -36.49 7.84 5.74
CA ASN A 348 -35.83 6.63 6.21
C ASN A 348 -35.02 6.90 7.49
N GLN A 349 -35.54 6.46 8.64
CA GLN A 349 -34.90 6.65 9.94
C GLN A 349 -33.57 5.89 10.06
N GLU A 350 -33.49 4.64 9.61
CA GLU A 350 -32.28 3.81 9.71
C GLU A 350 -31.13 4.39 8.89
N VAL A 351 -31.42 4.86 7.68
CA VAL A 351 -30.42 5.52 6.82
C VAL A 351 -29.99 6.86 7.41
N ALA A 352 -30.93 7.63 7.98
CA ALA A 352 -30.59 8.87 8.69
C ALA A 352 -29.66 8.61 9.88
N ASP A 353 -29.98 7.63 10.74
CA ASP A 353 -29.18 7.30 11.91
C ASP A 353 -27.79 6.80 11.52
N THR A 354 -27.71 5.98 10.47
CA THR A 354 -26.44 5.50 9.93
C THR A 354 -25.60 6.64 9.36
N SER A 355 -26.17 7.48 8.50
CA SER A 355 -25.50 8.67 7.97
C SER A 355 -25.05 9.62 9.09
N ASN A 356 -25.86 9.77 10.13
CA ASN A 356 -25.56 10.59 11.31
C ASN A 356 -24.35 10.06 12.08
N SER A 357 -24.31 8.76 12.38
CA SER A 357 -23.18 8.11 13.05
C SER A 357 -21.89 8.17 12.21
N ILE A 358 -21.99 7.93 10.91
CA ILE A 358 -20.85 8.05 9.99
C ILE A 358 -20.36 9.50 9.96
N SER A 359 -21.27 10.48 9.95
CA SER A 359 -20.90 11.90 9.93
C SER A 359 -20.14 12.35 11.18
N ASP A 360 -20.35 11.72 12.35
CA ASP A 360 -19.53 11.99 13.55
C ASP A 360 -18.07 11.58 13.34
N VAL A 361 -17.89 10.40 12.74
CA VAL A 361 -16.57 9.89 12.39
C VAL A 361 -15.93 10.79 11.33
N PHE A 362 -16.68 11.21 10.32
CA PHE A 362 -16.19 12.11 9.28
C PHE A 362 -15.75 13.45 9.85
N ALA A 363 -16.53 14.06 10.75
CA ALA A 363 -16.11 15.31 11.37
C ALA A 363 -14.81 15.12 12.18
N THR A 364 -14.70 14.02 12.93
CA THR A 364 -13.53 13.71 13.76
C THR A 364 -12.27 13.49 12.93
N GLU A 365 -12.33 12.62 11.91
CA GLU A 365 -11.15 12.26 11.12
C GLU A 365 -10.74 13.34 10.14
N ARG A 366 -11.70 14.10 9.60
CA ARG A 366 -11.40 15.30 8.81
C ARG A 366 -10.75 16.37 9.66
N ASP A 367 -11.19 16.58 10.91
CA ASP A 367 -10.57 17.56 11.79
C ASP A 367 -9.08 17.27 12.03
N LYS A 368 -8.76 16.00 12.34
CA LYS A 368 -7.38 15.53 12.52
C LYS A 368 -6.50 15.73 11.30
N ALA A 369 -7.06 15.53 10.10
CA ALA A 369 -6.31 15.56 8.85
C ALA A 369 -6.19 16.98 8.26
N GLU A 370 -7.23 17.79 8.42
CA GLU A 370 -7.34 19.07 7.72
C GLU A 370 -6.73 20.23 8.54
N ARG A 371 -6.76 20.21 9.89
CA ARG A 371 -6.69 21.47 10.67
C ARG A 371 -5.92 21.43 11.98
N SER A 372 -5.54 22.64 12.41
CA SER A 372 -5.15 22.99 13.79
C SER A 372 -6.04 24.08 14.44
N GLY A 373 -7.14 24.46 13.77
CA GLY A 373 -8.02 25.60 14.10
C GLY A 373 -9.47 25.24 14.51
N SER A 374 -10.47 25.98 14.02
CA SER A 374 -11.89 26.05 14.49
C SER A 374 -12.72 24.76 14.53
N GLY A 375 -12.13 23.60 14.20
CA GLY A 375 -12.84 22.34 14.10
C GLY A 375 -13.46 22.11 12.71
N VAL A 376 -13.56 20.85 12.28
CA VAL A 376 -14.56 20.43 11.28
C VAL A 376 -15.91 20.30 11.98
N THR A 377 -16.88 21.11 11.59
CA THR A 377 -18.17 21.16 12.29
C THR A 377 -19.15 20.19 11.66
N LYS A 378 -19.55 19.15 12.40
CA LYS A 378 -20.74 18.38 12.04
C LYS A 378 -22.00 19.23 12.24
N LYS A 379 -22.89 19.21 11.26
CA LYS A 379 -24.18 19.88 11.35
C LYS A 379 -25.26 18.89 11.69
N VAL A 380 -25.96 19.16 12.78
CA VAL A 380 -26.98 18.27 13.35
C VAL A 380 -28.39 18.55 12.84
N VAL A 381 -28.61 19.69 12.16
CA VAL A 381 -29.91 20.09 11.60
C VAL A 381 -29.73 20.83 10.28
N GLY A 382 -30.60 20.53 9.30
CA GLY A 382 -30.91 21.27 8.08
C GLY A 382 -29.86 22.17 7.40
N GLN A 383 -29.56 21.89 6.14
CA GLN A 383 -28.80 22.75 5.20
C GLN A 383 -29.62 23.93 4.67
N ALA A 384 -30.51 24.50 5.50
CA ALA A 384 -31.48 25.50 5.08
C ALA A 384 -30.81 26.76 4.51
N GLY A 385 -29.62 27.14 5.01
CA GLY A 385 -28.83 28.24 4.44
C GLY A 385 -28.31 27.94 3.02
N SER A 386 -27.78 26.74 2.81
CA SER A 386 -27.20 26.29 1.54
C SER A 386 -28.25 26.11 0.45
N PHE A 387 -29.49 25.81 0.84
CA PHE A 387 -30.54 25.38 -0.07
C PHE A 387 -31.87 26.14 0.06
N SER A 388 -31.83 27.31 0.70
CA SER A 388 -33.02 28.15 0.89
C SER A 388 -33.69 28.57 -0.42
N LYS A 389 -34.97 28.95 -0.30
CA LYS A 389 -35.79 29.51 -1.39
C LYS A 389 -35.13 30.73 -2.06
N ASN A 390 -34.35 31.51 -1.32
CA ASN A 390 -33.71 32.73 -1.80
C ASN A 390 -32.51 32.46 -2.73
N ARG A 391 -32.04 31.20 -2.85
CA ARG A 391 -30.91 30.81 -3.71
C ARG A 391 -31.29 30.64 -5.19
N GLY A 392 -32.56 30.83 -5.55
CA GLY A 392 -33.03 30.68 -6.94
C GLY A 392 -32.80 29.28 -7.51
N LEU A 393 -32.82 28.25 -6.64
CA LEU A 393 -32.69 26.85 -7.04
C LEU A 393 -34.00 26.35 -7.65
N PRO A 394 -33.97 25.40 -8.61
CA PRO A 394 -35.20 24.82 -9.16
C PRO A 394 -36.04 24.10 -8.10
N SER A 395 -35.39 23.57 -7.05
CA SER A 395 -36.03 23.08 -5.83
C SER A 395 -35.27 23.53 -4.59
N PHE A 396 -35.97 24.09 -3.60
CA PHE A 396 -35.40 24.61 -2.36
C PHE A 396 -35.74 23.71 -1.16
N GLY A 397 -35.00 23.83 -0.07
CA GLY A 397 -35.21 23.05 1.14
C GLY A 397 -33.98 23.06 2.04
N ASP A 398 -33.75 21.96 2.75
CA ASP A 398 -32.74 21.85 3.81
C ASP A 398 -31.93 20.55 3.76
N LEU A 399 -31.99 19.81 2.66
CA LEU A 399 -31.18 18.62 2.41
C LEU A 399 -30.73 18.59 0.95
N SER A 400 -29.48 18.22 0.64
CA SER A 400 -29.01 18.10 -0.75
C SER A 400 -29.90 17.13 -1.56
N LEU A 401 -30.05 17.35 -2.87
CA LEU A 401 -30.82 16.42 -3.72
C LEU A 401 -30.19 15.03 -3.78
N MET A 402 -28.85 14.94 -3.69
CA MET A 402 -28.12 13.67 -3.59
C MET A 402 -28.56 12.90 -2.34
N GLN A 403 -28.48 13.53 -1.17
CA GLN A 403 -28.91 12.93 0.10
C GLN A 403 -30.41 12.62 0.14
N LEU A 404 -31.26 13.47 -0.44
CA LEU A 404 -32.71 13.26 -0.47
C LEU A 404 -33.10 12.06 -1.35
N TRP A 405 -32.47 11.90 -2.52
CA TRP A 405 -32.80 10.83 -3.46
C TRP A 405 -32.14 9.49 -3.12
N ALA A 406 -31.08 9.51 -2.31
CA ALA A 406 -30.43 8.35 -1.69
C ALA A 406 -31.19 7.84 -0.43
N ASN A 407 -32.51 7.67 -0.50
CA ASN A 407 -33.33 7.28 0.66
C ASN A 407 -33.03 5.86 1.21
N ASP A 408 -32.26 5.08 0.49
CA ASP A 408 -31.85 3.69 0.77
C ASP A 408 -30.34 3.52 0.89
N ILE A 409 -29.56 4.60 0.81
CA ILE A 409 -28.09 4.57 0.88
C ILE A 409 -27.64 5.64 1.88
N PRO A 410 -26.87 5.28 2.94
CA PRO A 410 -26.23 6.27 3.81
C PRO A 410 -25.38 7.24 2.99
N TRP A 411 -25.56 8.53 3.20
CA TRP A 411 -24.90 9.57 2.42
C TRP A 411 -24.37 10.68 3.31
N VAL A 412 -23.09 11.02 3.14
CA VAL A 412 -22.43 12.11 3.85
C VAL A 412 -22.01 13.20 2.87
N TYR A 413 -22.45 14.43 3.14
CA TYR A 413 -22.14 15.58 2.30
C TYR A 413 -21.07 16.44 3.00
N ASN A 414 -19.94 16.64 2.33
CA ASN A 414 -18.74 17.25 2.89
C ASN A 414 -18.42 18.56 2.19
N GLU A 415 -18.18 19.60 2.99
CA GLU A 415 -17.76 20.92 2.54
C GLU A 415 -16.43 21.30 3.20
N VAL A 416 -15.59 22.01 2.45
CA VAL A 416 -14.38 22.65 2.96
C VAL A 416 -14.26 24.06 2.39
N GLY A 417 -13.70 24.98 3.17
CA GLY A 417 -13.42 26.33 2.72
C GLY A 417 -12.36 26.31 1.63
N ALA A 418 -12.50 27.16 0.63
CA ALA A 418 -11.49 27.34 -0.40
C ALA A 418 -11.28 28.82 -0.69
N PRO A 419 -10.04 29.27 -0.94
CA PRO A 419 -9.84 30.58 -1.52
C PRO A 419 -10.47 30.64 -2.93
N ALA A 420 -10.74 31.84 -3.43
CA ALA A 420 -11.29 32.02 -4.78
C ALA A 420 -10.44 31.39 -5.90
N SER A 421 -9.14 31.18 -5.65
CA SER A 421 -8.20 30.51 -6.56
C SER A 421 -8.31 28.98 -6.56
N GLY A 422 -9.09 28.38 -5.65
CA GLY A 422 -9.16 26.94 -5.46
C GLY A 422 -8.14 26.41 -4.46
N LEU A 423 -8.27 25.13 -4.14
CA LEU A 423 -7.43 24.43 -3.17
C LEU A 423 -6.01 24.21 -3.73
N THR A 424 -5.00 24.34 -2.86
CA THR A 424 -3.64 23.90 -3.19
C THR A 424 -3.56 22.37 -3.20
N SER A 425 -2.52 21.80 -3.83
CA SER A 425 -2.28 20.35 -3.82
C SER A 425 -2.23 19.78 -2.39
N ASP A 426 -1.58 20.48 -1.45
CA ASP A 426 -1.50 20.05 -0.05
C ASP A 426 -2.88 20.04 0.63
N GLN A 427 -3.71 21.06 0.36
CA GLN A 427 -5.07 21.13 0.88
C GLN A 427 -5.95 20.01 0.32
N LYS A 428 -5.83 19.71 -0.98
CA LYS A 428 -6.50 18.57 -1.61
C LYS A 428 -6.08 17.25 -0.97
N SER A 429 -4.79 17.05 -0.73
CA SER A 429 -4.26 15.84 -0.08
C SER A 429 -4.71 15.69 1.37
N LYS A 430 -4.76 16.78 2.14
CA LYS A 430 -5.30 16.79 3.52
C LYS A 430 -6.79 16.42 3.53
N TYR A 431 -7.58 17.03 2.64
CA TYR A 431 -9.01 16.72 2.53
C TYR A 431 -9.24 15.26 2.12
N ALA A 432 -8.52 14.77 1.11
CA ALA A 432 -8.57 13.37 0.69
C ALA A 432 -8.22 12.43 1.85
N SER A 433 -7.16 12.73 2.61
CA SER A 433 -6.74 11.94 3.77
C SER A 433 -7.81 11.91 4.86
N GLY A 434 -8.45 13.05 5.15
CA GLY A 434 -9.58 13.14 6.07
C GLY A 434 -10.72 12.22 5.64
N ILE A 435 -11.11 12.27 4.36
CA ILE A 435 -12.16 11.40 3.82
C ILE A 435 -11.79 9.91 3.89
N ILE A 436 -10.57 9.53 3.51
CA ILE A 436 -10.11 8.13 3.55
C ILE A 436 -10.11 7.59 4.97
N ASN A 437 -9.58 8.35 5.93
CA ASN A 437 -9.56 7.97 7.34
C ASN A 437 -10.98 7.81 7.88
N SER A 438 -11.89 8.71 7.46
CA SER A 438 -13.29 8.65 7.84
C SER A 438 -13.97 7.38 7.34
N VAL A 439 -13.77 6.99 6.07
CA VAL A 439 -14.33 5.75 5.50
C VAL A 439 -13.78 4.54 6.25
N ARG A 440 -12.47 4.48 6.49
CA ARG A 440 -11.85 3.36 7.21
C ARG A 440 -12.38 3.18 8.63
N ALA A 441 -12.63 4.29 9.32
CA ALA A 441 -13.11 4.29 10.69
C ALA A 441 -14.63 4.00 10.79
N SER A 442 -15.39 4.30 9.75
CA SER A 442 -16.86 4.19 9.76
C SER A 442 -17.41 2.94 9.06
N ILE A 443 -16.73 2.47 8.02
CA ILE A 443 -17.13 1.31 7.22
C ILE A 443 -15.88 0.47 7.00
N PRO A 444 -15.46 -0.36 7.96
CA PRO A 444 -14.30 -1.21 7.77
C PRO A 444 -14.53 -2.14 6.56
N PRO A 445 -13.48 -2.44 5.78
CA PRO A 445 -13.62 -3.36 4.66
C PRO A 445 -14.03 -4.73 5.21
N SER A 446 -14.94 -5.40 4.52
CA SER A 446 -15.57 -6.66 4.96
C SER A 446 -14.53 -7.67 5.45
N GLY A 447 -14.60 -8.02 6.74
CA GLY A 447 -13.63 -8.88 7.43
C GLY A 447 -13.16 -8.40 8.81
N GLN A 448 -13.63 -7.25 9.30
CA GLN A 448 -13.41 -6.82 10.69
C GLN A 448 -14.73 -6.77 11.46
N ASP A 449 -15.03 -7.84 12.21
CA ASP A 449 -16.10 -7.83 13.21
C ASP A 449 -15.65 -7.03 14.43
N THR A 450 -16.49 -6.08 14.84
CA THR A 450 -16.36 -5.28 16.05
C THR A 450 -17.23 -5.89 17.15
N THR A 451 -16.63 -6.23 18.30
CA THR A 451 -17.38 -6.44 19.54
C THR A 451 -16.87 -5.52 20.66
N SER A 452 -17.68 -4.49 20.89
CA SER A 452 -18.01 -3.71 22.10
C SER A 452 -16.95 -3.24 23.13
N GLU A 453 -16.82 -1.91 23.14
CA GLU A 453 -17.00 -0.93 24.26
C GLU A 453 -16.10 -0.84 25.51
N CYS A 454 -15.76 0.43 25.77
CA CYS A 454 -15.29 1.10 27.00
C CYS A 454 -13.92 0.71 27.58
N GLY A 455 -12.88 1.38 27.07
CA GLY A 455 -11.60 1.51 27.76
C GLY A 455 -10.65 2.47 27.04
N SER A 456 -10.52 3.68 27.55
CA SER A 456 -9.57 4.70 27.13
C SER A 456 -8.15 4.11 26.92
N GLY A 457 -7.61 4.22 25.71
CA GLY A 457 -6.27 3.71 25.40
C GLY A 457 -5.89 3.89 23.93
N SER A 458 -5.26 5.03 23.62
CA SER A 458 -4.67 5.35 22.32
C SER A 458 -3.74 4.23 21.85
N GLY A 459 -3.98 3.71 20.64
CA GLY A 459 -3.25 2.58 20.06
C GLY A 459 -3.28 2.59 18.54
N SER A 460 -2.65 3.61 17.94
CA SER A 460 -2.52 3.74 16.49
C SER A 460 -1.52 2.73 15.93
N SER A 461 -1.99 1.72 15.18
CA SER A 461 -1.15 0.88 14.33
C SER A 461 -1.35 1.27 12.86
N MET A 462 -0.32 1.86 12.26
CA MET A 462 -0.28 2.25 10.83
C MET A 462 0.08 1.04 9.94
N PRO A 463 -0.52 0.88 8.75
CA PRO A 463 -0.21 -0.17 7.79
C PRO A 463 1.03 0.16 6.93
N GLN A 464 1.83 -0.87 6.58
CA GLN A 464 3.05 -0.83 5.76
C GLN A 464 2.77 -0.75 4.25
N GLY A 465 3.49 0.13 3.53
CA GLY A 465 3.72 0.05 2.08
C GLY A 465 4.06 1.38 1.39
N ASN A 466 5.35 1.64 1.14
CA ASN A 466 5.96 2.80 0.47
C ASN A 466 5.84 4.16 1.17
N GLY A 467 6.39 4.22 2.38
CA GLY A 467 6.51 5.45 3.14
C GLY A 467 7.31 6.56 2.47
N ASP A 468 6.84 7.79 2.61
CA ASP A 468 7.66 8.96 2.39
C ASP A 468 8.54 9.21 3.64
N ALA A 469 9.78 8.70 3.59
CA ALA A 469 10.76 8.91 4.65
C ALA A 469 11.05 10.41 4.87
N ILE A 470 10.94 11.23 3.83
CA ILE A 470 11.22 12.66 3.92
C ILE A 470 10.10 13.37 4.66
N ALA A 471 8.85 13.15 4.26
CA ALA A 471 7.70 13.69 4.98
C ALA A 471 7.70 13.27 6.46
N THR A 472 8.08 12.02 6.74
CA THR A 472 8.19 11.52 8.12
C THR A 472 9.33 12.19 8.88
N ALA A 473 10.50 12.36 8.26
CA ALA A 473 11.63 13.09 8.84
C ALA A 473 11.26 14.54 9.18
N LEU A 474 10.61 15.26 8.26
CA LEU A 474 10.14 16.64 8.46
C LEU A 474 9.03 16.73 9.51
N THR A 475 8.19 15.70 9.63
CA THR A 475 7.18 15.59 10.69
C THR A 475 7.85 15.42 12.05
N TYR A 476 8.92 14.64 12.16
CA TYR A 476 9.58 14.36 13.43
C TYR A 476 10.63 15.39 13.84
N ALA A 477 11.26 16.06 12.87
CA ALA A 477 12.33 17.02 13.08
C ALA A 477 11.81 18.47 13.16
N TRP A 478 12.40 19.25 14.06
CA TRP A 478 12.23 20.71 14.03
C TRP A 478 12.87 21.29 12.75
N PRO A 479 12.21 22.27 12.10
CA PRO A 479 12.71 22.83 10.85
C PRO A 479 14.00 23.64 11.01
N ASP A 480 14.29 24.09 12.22
CA ASP A 480 15.43 24.94 12.55
C ASP A 480 16.39 24.24 13.53
N TYR A 481 17.68 24.55 13.42
CA TYR A 481 18.68 24.07 14.38
C TYR A 481 18.57 24.82 15.71
N ARG A 482 18.22 24.11 16.79
CA ARG A 482 17.94 24.69 18.13
C ARG A 482 19.06 24.52 19.17
N GLY A 483 20.22 24.02 18.75
CA GLY A 483 21.40 23.91 19.63
C GLY A 483 21.51 22.59 20.39
N ARG A 484 22.71 22.34 20.93
CA ARG A 484 22.96 21.21 21.85
C ARG A 484 22.33 21.53 23.20
N GLY A 485 21.65 20.56 23.80
CA GLY A 485 20.86 20.71 25.02
C GLY A 485 19.35 20.85 24.78
N PHE A 486 18.92 21.07 23.53
CA PHE A 486 17.50 21.12 23.18
C PHE A 486 16.96 19.69 23.01
N VAL A 487 16.43 19.12 24.10
CA VAL A 487 15.95 17.73 24.17
C VAL A 487 14.43 17.58 24.05
N THR A 488 13.72 18.67 23.75
CA THR A 488 12.26 18.67 23.60
C THR A 488 11.87 18.18 22.20
N PRO A 489 11.25 16.99 22.06
CA PRO A 489 10.81 16.49 20.76
C PRO A 489 9.57 17.23 20.28
N LYS A 490 9.30 17.18 18.97
CA LYS A 490 7.95 17.47 18.44
C LYS A 490 6.94 16.46 18.98
N SER A 491 5.67 16.85 19.11
CA SER A 491 4.59 15.98 19.61
C SER A 491 4.47 14.69 18.81
N GLU A 492 4.53 14.79 17.48
CA GLU A 492 4.41 13.66 16.56
C GLU A 492 5.55 12.64 16.77
N TYR A 493 6.76 13.13 17.03
CA TYR A 493 7.90 12.28 17.34
C TYR A 493 7.80 11.67 18.74
N ALA A 494 7.32 12.42 19.74
CA ALA A 494 7.11 11.89 21.08
C ALA A 494 6.09 10.74 21.09
N GLU A 495 5.01 10.87 20.31
CA GLU A 495 4.02 9.80 20.13
C GLU A 495 4.59 8.58 19.41
N ALA A 496 5.39 8.80 18.36
CA ALA A 496 6.09 7.71 17.66
C ALA A 496 6.99 6.91 18.59
N ILE A 497 7.73 7.58 19.47
CA ILE A 497 8.55 6.95 20.51
C ILE A 497 7.70 6.18 21.52
N SER A 498 6.55 6.72 21.93
CA SER A 498 5.63 6.01 22.82
C SER A 498 5.12 4.70 22.20
N ARG A 499 4.70 4.74 20.93
CA ARG A 499 4.26 3.55 20.18
C ARG A 499 5.38 2.54 20.00
N ALA A 500 6.57 3.00 19.61
CA ALA A 500 7.74 2.14 19.42
C ALA A 500 8.19 1.48 20.72
N LYS A 501 8.08 2.18 21.86
CA LYS A 501 8.34 1.61 23.17
C LYS A 501 7.35 0.49 23.52
N ALA A 502 6.06 0.71 23.25
CA ALA A 502 5.01 -0.29 23.48
C ALA A 502 5.22 -1.56 22.63
N SER A 503 5.67 -1.41 21.38
CA SER A 503 5.98 -2.51 20.48
C SER A 503 7.37 -3.13 20.69
N ARG A 504 8.10 -2.72 21.75
CA ARG A 504 9.49 -3.13 22.06
C ARG A 504 10.45 -2.94 20.89
N SER A 505 10.28 -1.84 20.17
CA SER A 505 11.15 -1.43 19.08
C SER A 505 12.25 -0.50 19.60
N TYR A 506 13.40 -0.47 18.93
CA TYR A 506 14.53 0.37 19.26
C TYR A 506 14.14 1.84 19.12
N ILE A 507 14.30 2.57 20.23
CA ILE A 507 14.03 4.00 20.34
C ILE A 507 15.27 4.83 20.70
N GLY A 508 16.35 4.21 21.17
CA GLY A 508 17.53 4.92 21.69
C GLY A 508 17.24 5.84 22.87
N GLY A 509 18.23 6.64 23.27
CA GLY A 509 18.16 7.53 24.42
C GLY A 509 18.39 6.79 25.74
N ILE A 510 19.24 7.34 26.62
CA ILE A 510 19.48 6.78 27.95
C ILE A 510 18.70 7.58 28.98
N ARG A 511 18.93 8.90 29.02
CA ARG A 511 18.27 9.84 29.90
C ARG A 511 16.95 10.35 29.33
N TYR A 512 16.87 10.52 28.02
CA TYR A 512 15.69 11.00 27.32
C TYR A 512 15.30 9.98 26.23
N PRO A 513 14.39 9.04 26.53
CA PRO A 513 13.97 8.02 25.59
C PRO A 513 13.54 8.61 24.24
N GLY A 514 14.09 8.11 23.15
CA GLY A 514 13.82 8.65 21.80
C GLY A 514 14.74 9.78 21.36
N ILE A 515 15.46 10.44 22.26
CA ILE A 515 16.43 11.48 21.90
C ILE A 515 17.76 10.79 21.55
N ASP A 516 17.83 10.24 20.34
CA ASP A 516 18.98 9.52 19.81
C ASP A 516 19.02 9.61 18.30
N CYS A 517 20.22 9.69 17.73
CA CYS A 517 20.44 9.74 16.29
C CYS A 517 19.97 8.46 15.59
N GLY A 518 20.33 7.29 16.14
CA GLY A 518 19.90 6.00 15.62
C GLY A 518 18.42 5.72 15.87
N GLY A 519 17.90 6.16 17.02
CA GLY A 519 16.48 6.07 17.36
C GLY A 519 15.61 6.84 16.36
N PHE A 520 16.02 8.07 16.05
CA PHE A 520 15.36 8.93 15.07
C PHE A 520 15.32 8.31 13.68
N VAL A 521 16.48 7.93 13.11
CA VAL A 521 16.52 7.34 11.76
C VAL A 521 15.73 6.02 11.74
N THR A 522 15.83 5.19 12.78
CA THR A 522 15.03 3.96 12.87
C THR A 522 13.53 4.26 12.85
N ARG A 523 13.04 5.28 13.59
CA ARG A 523 11.63 5.67 13.55
C ARG A 523 11.22 6.15 12.17
N VAL A 524 11.99 7.03 11.54
CA VAL A 524 11.68 7.55 10.20
C VAL A 524 11.54 6.38 9.21
N MET A 525 12.48 5.44 9.19
CA MET A 525 12.47 4.33 8.23
C MET A 525 11.27 3.38 8.42
N LEU A 526 10.94 3.06 9.67
CA LEU A 526 9.85 2.12 9.98
C LEU A 526 8.47 2.76 9.93
N ASP A 527 8.32 3.95 10.51
CA ASP A 527 7.02 4.59 10.69
C ASP A 527 6.54 5.24 9.38
N SER A 528 7.46 5.62 8.50
CA SER A 528 7.10 5.91 7.11
C SER A 528 6.67 4.63 6.40
N GLY A 529 7.36 3.51 6.61
CA GLY A 529 7.28 2.33 5.77
C GLY A 529 8.22 2.39 4.54
N TYR A 530 9.17 3.34 4.53
CA TYR A 530 10.20 3.45 3.49
C TYR A 530 11.17 2.27 3.52
N GLU A 531 11.60 1.84 4.71
CA GLU A 531 12.39 0.64 4.90
C GLU A 531 11.93 -0.10 6.17
N PRO A 532 10.87 -0.91 6.07
CA PRO A 532 10.32 -1.63 7.21
C PRO A 532 11.28 -2.66 7.81
N GLY A 533 12.31 -3.07 7.07
CA GLY A 533 13.38 -3.95 7.56
C GLY A 533 14.48 -3.23 8.33
N TYR A 534 14.51 -1.90 8.31
CA TYR A 534 15.64 -1.11 8.82
C TYR A 534 15.94 -1.43 10.29
N ASN A 535 17.22 -1.59 10.61
CA ASN A 535 17.69 -1.94 11.95
C ASN A 535 16.98 -3.21 12.49
N ASN A 536 16.89 -4.25 11.66
CA ASN A 536 16.17 -5.49 11.95
C ASN A 536 14.70 -5.27 12.33
N ALA A 537 13.96 -4.51 11.50
CA ALA A 537 12.58 -4.08 11.77
C ALA A 537 12.44 -3.40 13.14
N GLY A 538 13.44 -2.61 13.52
CA GLY A 538 13.54 -1.95 14.82
C GLY A 538 13.86 -2.89 15.99
N LYS A 539 14.21 -4.16 15.77
CA LYS A 539 14.67 -5.08 16.82
C LYS A 539 16.19 -5.14 16.97
N GLY A 540 16.91 -4.36 16.16
CA GLY A 540 18.35 -4.18 16.29
C GLY A 540 18.70 -3.26 17.45
N GLY A 541 19.67 -2.38 17.21
CA GLY A 541 20.32 -1.63 18.28
C GLY A 541 20.82 -0.27 17.85
N ALA A 542 21.85 0.19 18.56
CA ALA A 542 22.54 1.44 18.28
C ALA A 542 23.19 1.45 16.89
N THR A 543 23.79 2.57 16.54
CA THR A 543 24.31 2.90 15.21
C THR A 543 25.30 1.88 14.62
N ALA A 544 26.04 1.13 15.44
CA ALA A 544 26.88 0.03 14.96
C ALA A 544 26.08 -1.11 14.30
N THR A 545 24.96 -1.52 14.92
CA THR A 545 24.04 -2.54 14.36
C THR A 545 23.35 -2.01 13.10
N GLN A 546 23.02 -0.72 13.09
CA GLN A 546 22.40 -0.07 11.94
C GLN A 546 23.34 0.03 10.74
N LEU A 547 24.62 0.37 10.95
CA LEU A 547 25.63 0.38 9.89
C LEU A 547 25.85 -1.03 9.34
N GLN A 548 25.95 -2.04 10.20
CA GLN A 548 26.07 -3.43 9.76
C GLN A 548 24.87 -3.81 8.88
N TRP A 549 23.65 -3.53 9.36
CA TRP A 549 22.44 -3.78 8.60
C TRP A 549 22.44 -3.05 7.24
N ALA A 550 22.86 -1.78 7.20
CA ALA A 550 22.94 -1.02 5.95
C ALA A 550 23.97 -1.60 4.98
N ARG A 551 25.12 -2.09 5.45
CA ARG A 551 26.11 -2.77 4.59
C ARG A 551 25.60 -4.05 3.96
N GLU A 552 24.77 -4.79 4.69
CA GLU A 552 24.21 -6.05 4.24
C GLU A 552 23.03 -5.83 3.28
N ASN A 553 22.21 -4.80 3.53
CA ASN A 553 20.92 -4.65 2.86
C ASN A 553 20.87 -3.51 1.84
N TRP A 554 21.66 -2.46 2.02
CA TRP A 554 21.64 -1.26 1.18
C TRP A 554 22.89 -1.16 0.31
N GLN A 555 22.85 -0.28 -0.69
CA GLN A 555 24.03 0.03 -1.49
C GLN A 555 24.83 1.16 -0.84
N LEU A 556 26.16 1.03 -0.84
CA LEU A 556 27.05 2.13 -0.47
C LEU A 556 27.06 3.14 -1.63
N VAL A 557 26.61 4.36 -1.37
CA VAL A 557 26.68 5.49 -2.32
C VAL A 557 28.11 5.97 -2.44
N GLY A 558 28.81 6.08 -1.31
CA GLY A 558 30.21 6.46 -1.26
C GLY A 558 30.60 7.13 0.06
N ARG A 559 31.87 7.56 0.12
CA ARG A 559 32.40 8.31 1.25
C ARG A 559 32.21 9.81 0.99
N GLY A 560 31.88 10.60 2.00
CA GLY A 560 31.50 12.00 1.83
C GLY A 560 32.52 12.82 1.04
N ASN A 561 33.82 12.63 1.29
CA ASN A 561 34.88 13.36 0.59
C ASN A 561 35.15 12.90 -0.86
N THR A 562 34.50 11.82 -1.30
CA THR A 562 34.53 11.35 -2.69
C THR A 562 33.23 11.67 -3.44
N LEU A 563 32.26 12.29 -2.77
CA LEU A 563 30.95 12.62 -3.31
C LEU A 563 30.78 14.14 -3.45
N SER A 564 29.77 14.51 -4.22
CA SER A 564 29.15 15.82 -4.25
C SER A 564 27.72 15.73 -3.68
N THR A 565 27.13 16.85 -3.27
CA THR A 565 25.75 16.85 -2.76
C THR A 565 24.74 16.41 -3.83
N THR A 566 25.05 16.53 -5.11
CA THR A 566 24.20 16.03 -6.21
C THR A 566 24.20 14.52 -6.36
N ASP A 567 25.16 13.81 -5.75
CA ASP A 567 25.19 12.35 -5.74
C ASP A 567 24.25 11.75 -4.68
N LEU A 568 23.80 12.57 -3.72
CA LEU A 568 22.89 12.20 -2.67
C LEU A 568 21.43 12.36 -3.10
N LEU A 569 20.58 11.42 -2.70
CA LEU A 569 19.14 11.46 -2.94
C LEU A 569 18.41 11.51 -1.59
N PRO A 570 17.28 12.24 -1.51
CA PRO A 570 16.45 12.22 -0.32
C PRO A 570 16.10 10.78 0.10
N GLY A 571 16.40 10.43 1.35
CA GLY A 571 16.23 9.09 1.91
C GLY A 571 17.54 8.36 2.16
N ASP A 572 18.65 8.85 1.61
CA ASP A 572 19.98 8.33 1.93
C ASP A 572 20.30 8.52 3.42
N VAL A 573 20.97 7.53 4.02
CA VAL A 573 21.38 7.56 5.43
C VAL A 573 22.90 7.59 5.52
N ALA A 574 23.39 8.57 6.27
CA ALA A 574 24.79 8.71 6.62
C ALA A 574 25.12 7.94 7.90
N PHE A 575 26.29 7.33 7.91
CA PHE A 575 26.93 6.82 9.12
C PHE A 575 28.31 7.42 9.25
N ARG A 576 28.63 7.91 10.46
CA ARG A 576 29.98 8.31 10.78
C ARG A 576 30.85 7.08 11.01
N VAL A 577 31.99 7.02 10.34
CA VAL A 577 32.92 5.89 10.38
C VAL A 577 34.36 6.35 10.63
N THR A 578 35.13 5.51 11.33
CA THR A 578 36.56 5.69 11.55
C THR A 578 37.35 5.41 10.27
N SER A 579 38.68 5.65 10.30
CA SER A 579 39.58 5.26 9.21
C SER A 579 39.56 3.75 8.92
N SER A 580 39.26 2.91 9.92
CA SER A 580 39.11 1.47 9.77
C SER A 580 37.73 1.04 9.26
N GLY A 581 36.81 1.98 9.01
CA GLY A 581 35.44 1.69 8.56
C GLY A 581 34.53 1.19 9.68
N ALA A 582 34.91 1.34 10.95
CA ALA A 582 34.02 1.05 12.08
C ALA A 582 33.09 2.25 12.35
N ASN A 583 31.86 2.03 12.82
CA ASN A 583 30.96 3.12 13.18
C ASN A 583 31.50 3.93 14.39
N ASP A 584 31.48 5.26 14.29
CA ASP A 584 31.90 6.20 15.35
C ASP A 584 30.71 6.75 16.17
N GLY A 585 29.56 6.09 16.09
CA GLY A 585 28.42 6.35 16.96
C GLY A 585 27.34 7.30 16.41
N HIS A 586 27.53 7.95 15.26
CA HIS A 586 26.58 8.94 14.72
C HIS A 586 25.92 8.49 13.40
N THR A 587 24.64 8.82 13.23
CA THR A 587 23.88 8.62 11.99
C THR A 587 22.88 9.75 11.76
N PHE A 588 22.59 10.06 10.50
CA PHE A 588 21.62 11.08 10.10
C PHE A 588 21.16 10.80 8.67
N MET A 589 20.16 11.54 8.18
CA MET A 589 19.62 11.30 6.84
C MET A 589 19.66 12.55 5.96
N TYR A 590 19.84 12.33 4.66
CA TYR A 590 19.70 13.37 3.65
C TYR A 590 18.23 13.53 3.30
N VAL A 591 17.70 14.74 3.46
CA VAL A 591 16.33 15.11 3.09
C VAL A 591 16.29 15.94 1.82
N GLY A 592 17.44 16.43 1.34
CA GLY A 592 17.53 17.37 0.23
C GLY A 592 16.94 18.73 0.59
N THR A 593 16.93 19.66 -0.37
CA THR A 593 16.39 21.00 -0.13
C THR A 593 14.88 20.95 0.01
N GLN A 594 14.39 21.22 1.21
CA GLN A 594 12.96 21.23 1.55
C GLN A 594 12.49 22.63 1.91
N ALA A 595 11.33 23.04 1.38
CA ALA A 595 10.77 24.34 1.67
C ALA A 595 10.47 24.49 3.17
N GLY A 596 11.06 25.50 3.81
CA GLY A 596 10.86 25.76 5.24
C GLY A 596 11.64 24.84 6.18
N PHE A 597 12.55 24.01 5.68
CA PHE A 597 13.50 23.23 6.49
C PHE A 597 14.91 23.81 6.32
N GLY A 598 15.63 24.01 7.43
CA GLY A 598 16.80 24.87 7.49
C GLY A 598 18.11 24.29 6.96
N ASP A 599 18.12 23.02 6.54
CA ASP A 599 19.31 22.32 6.00
C ASP A 599 18.86 21.16 5.09
N ASP A 600 19.77 20.59 4.30
CA ASP A 600 19.48 19.43 3.43
C ASP A 600 19.54 18.09 4.20
N ILE A 601 19.84 18.14 5.50
CA ILE A 601 19.95 16.96 6.37
C ILE A 601 19.07 17.08 7.62
N ALA A 602 18.54 15.95 8.08
CA ALA A 602 17.84 15.84 9.36
C ALA A 602 18.63 14.94 10.33
N SER A 603 18.81 15.41 11.56
CA SER A 603 19.68 14.76 12.54
C SER A 603 19.19 14.93 13.98
N ALA A 604 19.57 13.99 14.85
CA ALA A 604 19.38 14.04 16.30
C ALA A 604 20.71 13.68 17.00
N SER A 605 20.77 13.74 18.33
CA SER A 605 21.98 13.33 19.05
C SER A 605 21.63 12.76 20.42
N LEU A 606 22.28 11.64 20.77
CA LEU A 606 22.02 10.87 21.99
C LEU A 606 21.96 11.78 23.22
N ASP A 607 20.78 11.84 23.85
CA ASP A 607 20.41 12.61 25.05
C ASP A 607 20.78 14.10 25.06
N THR A 608 21.16 14.67 23.93
CA THR A 608 21.63 16.05 23.84
C THR A 608 20.83 16.88 22.86
N ARG A 609 20.20 16.28 21.85
CA ARG A 609 19.48 17.04 20.82
C ARG A 609 18.35 16.23 20.22
N ALA A 610 17.13 16.74 20.32
CA ALA A 610 15.96 16.20 19.63
C ALA A 610 16.14 16.28 18.10
N PRO A 611 15.36 15.53 17.30
CA PRO A 611 15.45 15.63 15.85
C PRO A 611 15.20 17.05 15.33
N MET A 612 16.06 17.52 14.44
CA MET A 612 15.98 18.85 13.83
C MET A 612 16.79 18.90 12.52
N ALA A 613 16.68 20.01 11.79
CA ALA A 613 17.63 20.34 10.74
C ALA A 613 19.07 20.23 11.26
N GLY A 614 19.90 19.46 10.55
CA GLY A 614 21.26 19.11 10.96
C GLY A 614 22.24 20.28 10.82
N ARG A 615 23.50 20.02 11.20
CA ARG A 615 24.66 20.90 10.94
C ARG A 615 25.93 20.10 10.64
N GLU A 616 25.79 18.81 10.47
CA GLU A 616 26.85 17.91 10.04
C GLU A 616 27.30 18.27 8.63
N ASN A 617 28.59 18.14 8.31
CA ASN A 617 29.04 18.29 6.94
C ASN A 617 28.80 16.96 6.20
N PRO A 618 27.86 16.89 5.23
CA PRO A 618 27.53 15.65 4.54
C PRO A 618 28.70 15.11 3.69
N LEU A 619 29.68 15.95 3.34
CA LEU A 619 30.83 15.59 2.51
C LEU A 619 32.12 15.38 3.32
N SER A 620 32.02 15.22 4.65
CA SER A 620 33.18 14.94 5.48
C SER A 620 33.75 13.54 5.18
N ASN A 621 35.07 13.39 5.32
CA ASN A 621 35.78 12.14 5.00
C ASN A 621 35.46 10.99 5.98
N ASP A 622 34.82 11.27 7.09
CA ASP A 622 34.37 10.31 8.09
C ASP A 622 32.90 9.94 7.92
N ILE A 623 32.24 10.30 6.81
CA ILE A 623 30.85 9.92 6.52
C ILE A 623 30.80 8.90 5.38
N GLU A 624 30.06 7.81 5.59
CA GLU A 624 29.63 6.88 4.53
C GLU A 624 28.13 7.02 4.32
N TRP A 625 27.71 7.13 3.06
CA TRP A 625 26.31 7.24 2.66
C TRP A 625 25.78 5.91 2.12
N TYR A 626 24.60 5.49 2.58
CA TYR A 626 23.93 4.28 2.14
C TYR A 626 22.54 4.61 1.59
N ARG A 627 22.18 3.93 0.51
CA ARG A 627 20.89 4.09 -0.19
C ARG A 627 20.17 2.75 -0.26
N LYS A 628 18.85 2.77 -0.06
CA LYS A 628 18.01 1.60 -0.30
C LYS A 628 18.15 1.15 -1.77
N LYS A 629 18.35 -0.16 -1.98
CA LYS A 629 18.51 -0.77 -3.31
C LYS A 629 17.24 -0.70 -4.14
#